data_AF-A0A2L2TR96-F1
#
_entry.id   AF-A0A2L2TR96-F1
#
_cell.length_a   1.000
_cell.length_b   1.000
_cell.length_c   1.000
_cell.angle_alpha   90.00
_cell.angle_beta   90.00
_cell.angle_gamma   90.00
#
_symmetry.space_group_name_H-M   'P 1'
#
loop_
_entity.id
_entity.type
_entity.pdbx_description
1 polymer ?
#
loop_
_entity_poly.entity_id
_entity_poly.type
_entity_poly.pdbx_seq_one_letter_code
_entity_poly.pdbx_strand_id
1 'polypeptide(L)'
;MSHTLPEQMTGGADRQYDEVTFQRRIQFRMRTRRFLRNIPRLVQYWKKQVKAEFLEDLGKSGNVEVSALTTKEYAKLCEAKSENCDFMISCMKSDNDHFEKMIKDLQCNPVGTMSDLRIERYEASIEIRKKVITDIEKERLQLVDKKNEPDELEYVL
;
A
#
# COMPACT_ATOMS: atom_id res chain seq x y z
N MET A 1 -31.80 10.32 63.55
CA MET A 1 -30.51 9.60 63.61
C MET A 1 -30.35 8.87 62.29
N SER A 2 -29.61 9.48 61.37
CA SER A 2 -29.32 8.95 60.03
C SER A 2 -28.22 7.90 60.13
N HIS A 3 -28.41 6.73 59.53
CA HIS A 3 -27.31 5.87 59.11
C HIS A 3 -27.59 5.30 57.74
N THR A 4 -27.05 6.00 56.75
CA THR A 4 -26.80 5.56 55.39
C THR A 4 -25.69 4.50 55.43
N LEU A 5 -25.91 3.33 54.81
CA LEU A 5 -24.85 2.37 54.49
C LEU A 5 -24.11 2.84 53.22
N PRO A 6 -22.78 2.70 53.12
CA PRO A 6 -22.02 3.16 51.97
C PRO A 6 -22.09 2.19 50.79
N GLU A 7 -22.10 2.79 49.59
CA GLU A 7 -21.81 2.17 48.30
C GLU A 7 -20.56 1.29 48.35
N GLN A 8 -20.69 0.02 47.97
CA GLN A 8 -19.67 -0.71 47.23
C GLN A 8 -20.38 -1.77 46.39
N MET A 9 -20.21 -1.73 45.06
CA MET A 9 -20.27 -2.84 44.09
C MET A 9 -20.33 -2.25 42.66
N THR A 10 -19.28 -1.56 42.20
CA THR A 10 -19.13 -1.14 40.79
C THR A 10 -17.81 -1.57 40.14
N GLY A 11 -16.90 -2.22 40.86
CA GLY A 11 -15.56 -2.56 40.35
C GLY A 11 -15.46 -3.74 39.35
N GLY A 12 -16.57 -4.45 39.07
CA GLY A 12 -16.57 -5.61 38.17
C GLY A 12 -16.81 -5.27 36.70
N ALA A 13 -17.71 -4.31 36.41
CA ALA A 13 -18.06 -3.91 35.05
C ALA A 13 -16.96 -3.06 34.40
N ASP A 14 -16.33 -2.18 35.17
CA ASP A 14 -15.25 -1.30 34.68
C ASP A 14 -14.00 -2.10 34.29
N ARG A 15 -13.59 -3.10 35.09
CA ARG A 15 -12.46 -3.98 34.76
C ARG A 15 -12.72 -4.83 33.50
N GLN A 16 -13.95 -5.29 33.31
CA GLN A 16 -14.31 -6.08 32.14
C GLN A 16 -14.42 -5.21 30.88
N TYR A 17 -14.89 -3.97 31.01
CA TYR A 17 -14.91 -2.97 29.94
C TYR A 17 -13.48 -2.58 29.50
N ASP A 18 -12.58 -2.40 30.46
CA ASP A 18 -11.17 -2.10 30.21
C ASP A 18 -10.45 -3.25 29.50
N GLU A 19 -10.68 -4.50 29.93
CA GLU A 19 -10.09 -5.68 29.29
C GLU A 19 -10.62 -5.88 27.85
N VAL A 20 -11.92 -5.75 27.63
CA VAL A 20 -12.51 -5.87 26.27
C VAL A 20 -11.96 -4.77 25.35
N THR A 21 -11.84 -3.54 25.85
CA THR A 21 -11.26 -2.43 25.10
C THR A 21 -9.78 -2.68 24.79
N PHE A 22 -9.01 -3.15 25.77
CA PHE A 22 -7.62 -3.52 25.60
C PHE A 22 -7.41 -4.60 24.52
N GLN A 23 -8.20 -5.69 24.56
CA GLN A 23 -8.13 -6.75 23.55
C GLN A 23 -8.48 -6.24 22.14
N ARG A 24 -9.51 -5.40 22.02
CA ARG A 24 -9.86 -4.75 20.73
C ARG A 24 -8.72 -3.90 20.19
N ARG A 25 -8.02 -3.15 21.05
CA ARG A 25 -6.85 -2.33 20.70
C ARG A 25 -5.68 -3.19 20.19
N ILE A 26 -5.39 -4.32 20.86
CA ILE A 26 -4.37 -5.28 20.40
C ILE A 26 -4.73 -5.84 19.02
N GLN A 27 -5.96 -6.33 18.85
CA GLN A 27 -6.41 -6.87 17.57
C GLN A 27 -6.32 -5.84 16.45
N PHE A 28 -6.68 -4.60 16.74
CA PHE A 28 -6.56 -3.51 15.78
C PHE A 28 -5.10 -3.30 15.35
N ARG A 29 -4.15 -3.23 16.29
CA ARG A 29 -2.72 -3.07 15.99
C ARG A 29 -2.17 -4.23 15.17
N MET A 30 -2.57 -5.47 15.48
CA MET A 30 -2.17 -6.65 14.69
C MET A 30 -2.70 -6.58 13.25
N ARG A 31 -3.96 -6.18 13.07
CA ARG A 31 -4.55 -5.96 11.73
C ARG A 31 -3.84 -4.82 10.98
N THR A 32 -3.50 -3.73 11.67
CA THR A 32 -2.70 -2.62 11.10
C THR A 32 -1.36 -3.13 10.58
N ARG A 33 -0.61 -3.89 11.37
CA ARG A 33 0.69 -4.46 10.92
C ARG A 33 0.54 -5.35 9.68
N ARG A 34 -0.53 -6.14 9.57
CA ARG A 34 -0.79 -6.95 8.36
C ARG A 34 -1.13 -6.07 7.16
N PHE A 35 -2.00 -5.08 7.35
CA PHE A 35 -2.40 -4.12 6.32
C PHE A 35 -1.18 -3.38 5.75
N LEU A 36 -0.34 -2.82 6.61
CA LEU A 36 0.86 -2.08 6.21
C LEU A 36 1.87 -2.95 5.44
N ARG A 37 2.05 -4.22 5.85
CA ARG A 37 2.91 -5.18 5.14
C ARG A 37 2.42 -5.55 3.74
N ASN A 38 1.14 -5.35 3.44
CA ASN A 38 0.59 -5.67 2.13
C ASN A 38 0.87 -4.58 1.09
N ILE A 39 1.18 -3.35 1.50
CA ILE A 39 1.40 -2.23 0.56
C ILE A 39 2.53 -2.56 -0.44
N PRO A 40 3.74 -2.97 -0.01
CA PRO A 40 4.80 -3.32 -0.98
C PRO A 40 4.46 -4.56 -1.81
N ARG A 41 3.67 -5.50 -1.28
CA ARG A 41 3.27 -6.73 -1.99
C ARG A 41 2.33 -6.41 -3.15
N LEU A 42 1.42 -5.46 -2.97
CA LEU A 42 0.52 -5.00 -4.02
C LEU A 42 1.30 -4.39 -5.19
N VAL A 43 2.33 -3.60 -4.90
CA VAL A 43 3.22 -3.04 -5.93
C VAL A 43 3.92 -4.13 -6.73
N GLN A 44 4.46 -5.13 -6.05
CA GLN A 44 5.12 -6.26 -6.74
C GLN A 44 4.14 -7.05 -7.61
N TYR A 45 2.89 -7.17 -7.16
CA TYR A 45 1.83 -7.80 -7.94
C TYR A 45 1.52 -7.01 -9.22
N TRP A 46 1.27 -5.70 -9.11
CA TRP A 46 1.03 -4.83 -10.27
C TRP A 46 2.19 -4.82 -11.25
N LYS A 47 3.44 -4.83 -10.78
CA LYS A 47 4.63 -4.94 -11.64
C LYS A 47 4.67 -6.25 -12.42
N LYS A 48 4.35 -7.38 -11.77
CA LYS A 48 4.31 -8.70 -12.43
C LYS A 48 3.19 -8.78 -13.46
N GLN A 49 2.04 -8.19 -13.14
CA GLN A 49 0.87 -8.18 -14.01
C GLN A 49 1.19 -7.51 -15.35
N VAL A 50 1.80 -6.33 -15.36
CA VAL A 50 2.16 -5.63 -16.61
C VAL A 50 3.18 -6.41 -17.46
N LYS A 51 4.17 -7.08 -16.84
CA LYS A 51 5.07 -7.96 -17.59
C LYS A 51 4.30 -9.13 -18.22
N ALA A 52 3.38 -9.74 -17.47
CA ALA A 52 2.61 -10.88 -17.95
C ALA A 52 1.66 -10.51 -19.09
N GLU A 53 0.90 -9.41 -18.94
CA GLU A 53 -0.01 -8.89 -19.97
C GLU A 53 0.74 -8.56 -21.26
N PHE A 54 1.90 -7.89 -21.16
CA PHE A 54 2.73 -7.60 -22.31
C PHE A 54 3.18 -8.87 -23.06
N LEU A 55 3.65 -9.89 -22.33
CA LEU A 55 4.12 -11.14 -22.93
C LEU A 55 2.95 -11.95 -23.54
N GLU A 56 1.78 -11.90 -22.92
CA GLU A 56 0.58 -12.54 -23.46
C GLU A 56 0.13 -11.89 -24.77
N ASP A 57 0.12 -10.56 -24.82
CA ASP A 57 -0.23 -9.81 -26.03
C ASP A 57 0.78 -10.03 -27.15
N LEU A 58 2.07 -10.16 -26.81
CA LEU A 58 3.12 -10.51 -27.76
C LEU A 58 2.90 -11.92 -28.33
N GLY A 59 2.61 -12.91 -27.47
CA GLY A 59 2.35 -14.29 -27.88
C GLY A 59 1.12 -14.45 -28.79
N LYS A 60 0.09 -13.62 -28.60
CA LYS A 60 -1.11 -13.58 -29.47
C LYS A 60 -0.83 -13.00 -30.86
N SER A 61 0.22 -12.18 -31.00
CA SER A 61 0.53 -11.47 -32.26
C SER A 61 1.22 -12.33 -33.34
N GLY A 62 1.61 -13.57 -33.00
CA GLY A 62 2.05 -14.61 -33.94
C GLY A 62 3.56 -14.62 -34.23
N ASN A 63 4.15 -15.82 -34.13
CA ASN A 63 5.53 -16.21 -34.48
C ASN A 63 6.67 -15.75 -33.55
N VAL A 64 6.60 -16.10 -32.27
CA VAL A 64 7.81 -16.12 -31.44
C VAL A 64 7.81 -17.42 -30.62
N GLU A 65 8.53 -18.44 -31.12
CA GLU A 65 9.17 -19.40 -30.20
C GLU A 65 9.87 -18.57 -29.14
N VAL A 66 9.72 -18.89 -27.86
CA VAL A 66 10.23 -18.16 -26.68
C VAL A 66 11.69 -17.71 -26.88
N SER A 67 11.89 -16.60 -27.56
CA SER A 67 13.18 -16.04 -27.94
C SER A 67 13.30 -14.66 -27.32
N ALA A 68 14.54 -14.18 -27.24
CA ALA A 68 14.86 -12.87 -26.68
C ALA A 68 14.01 -11.78 -27.33
N LEU A 69 13.55 -10.80 -26.53
CA LEU A 69 12.79 -9.66 -27.06
C LEU A 69 13.68 -8.89 -28.04
N THR A 70 13.12 -8.48 -29.18
CA THR A 70 13.78 -7.51 -30.06
C THR A 70 13.97 -6.19 -29.31
N THR A 71 14.95 -5.37 -29.70
CA THR A 71 15.15 -4.02 -29.14
C THR A 71 13.86 -3.19 -29.13
N LYS A 72 13.04 -3.31 -30.19
CA LYS A 72 11.75 -2.61 -30.30
C LYS A 72 10.72 -3.13 -29.29
N GLU A 73 10.64 -4.43 -29.07
CA GLU A 73 9.75 -5.02 -28.08
C GLU A 73 10.21 -4.72 -26.66
N TYR A 74 11.53 -4.73 -26.42
CA TYR A 74 12.10 -4.33 -25.14
C TYR A 74 11.81 -2.87 -24.81
N ALA A 75 11.97 -1.96 -25.76
CA ALA A 75 11.63 -0.55 -25.60
C ALA A 75 10.14 -0.35 -25.27
N LYS A 76 9.23 -1.10 -25.93
CA LYS A 76 7.80 -1.09 -25.61
C LYS A 76 7.50 -1.65 -24.22
N LEU A 77 8.19 -2.72 -23.80
CA LEU A 77 8.05 -3.25 -22.44
C LEU A 77 8.51 -2.23 -21.39
N CYS A 78 9.59 -1.50 -21.65
CA CYS A 78 10.06 -0.43 -20.76
C CYS A 78 9.06 0.71 -20.67
N GLU A 79 8.45 1.11 -21.79
CA GLU A 79 7.37 2.10 -21.85
C GLU A 79 6.15 1.65 -21.04
N ALA A 80 5.62 0.44 -21.28
CA ALA A 80 4.48 -0.09 -20.53
C ALA A 80 4.74 -0.16 -19.01
N LYS A 81 5.96 -0.56 -18.61
CA LYS A 81 6.36 -0.56 -17.20
C LYS A 81 6.47 0.86 -16.62
N SER A 82 6.95 1.81 -17.40
CA SER A 82 7.06 3.23 -16.98
C SER A 82 5.68 3.85 -16.77
N GLU A 83 4.76 3.64 -17.71
CA GLU A 83 3.36 4.08 -17.58
C GLU A 83 2.67 3.44 -16.38
N ASN A 84 2.91 2.15 -16.14
CA ASN A 84 2.43 1.49 -14.94
C ASN A 84 3.01 2.10 -13.66
N CYS A 85 4.29 2.50 -13.66
CA CYS A 85 4.86 3.22 -12.52
C CYS A 85 4.11 4.54 -12.26
N ASP A 86 3.82 5.31 -13.30
CA ASP A 86 3.03 6.55 -13.19
C ASP A 86 1.62 6.30 -12.64
N PHE A 87 0.95 5.25 -13.12
CA PHE A 87 -0.35 4.83 -12.61
C PHE A 87 -0.29 4.48 -11.10
N MET A 88 0.66 3.63 -10.70
CA MET A 88 0.83 3.23 -9.30
C MET A 88 1.09 4.43 -8.39
N ILE A 89 1.97 5.36 -8.82
CA ILE A 89 2.28 6.58 -8.07
C ILE A 89 1.02 7.44 -7.91
N SER A 90 0.27 7.65 -8.98
CA SER A 90 -0.96 8.44 -8.98
C SER A 90 -2.00 7.87 -7.99
N CYS A 91 -2.26 6.57 -8.05
CA CYS A 91 -3.17 5.90 -7.11
C CYS A 91 -2.72 6.07 -5.65
N MET A 92 -1.43 5.89 -5.36
CA MET A 92 -0.92 6.03 -4.00
C MET A 92 -0.96 7.47 -3.48
N LYS A 93 -0.73 8.47 -4.34
CA LYS A 93 -0.86 9.89 -3.97
C LYS A 93 -2.31 10.23 -3.64
N SER A 94 -3.26 9.82 -4.49
CA SER A 94 -4.69 10.00 -4.24
C SER A 94 -5.16 9.33 -2.94
N ASP A 95 -4.69 8.11 -2.66
CA ASP A 95 -4.97 7.41 -1.41
C ASP A 95 -4.43 8.17 -0.19
N ASN A 96 -3.21 8.74 -0.30
CA ASN A 96 -2.62 9.53 0.77
C ASN A 96 -3.44 10.78 1.07
N ASP A 97 -3.89 11.52 0.04
CA ASP A 97 -4.73 12.70 0.22
C ASP A 97 -6.04 12.35 0.95
N HIS A 98 -6.64 11.19 0.60
CA HIS A 98 -7.80 10.68 1.31
C HIS A 98 -7.50 10.36 2.78
N PHE A 99 -6.37 9.71 3.08
CA PHE A 99 -5.98 9.42 4.45
C PHE A 99 -5.66 10.68 5.26
N GLU A 100 -5.02 11.68 4.66
CA GLU A 100 -4.77 12.97 5.32
C GLU A 100 -6.08 13.67 5.68
N LYS A 101 -7.08 13.62 4.80
CA LYS A 101 -8.43 14.11 5.11
C LYS A 101 -9.05 13.33 6.28
N MET A 102 -8.98 12.00 6.25
CA MET A 102 -9.52 11.16 7.32
C MET A 102 -8.86 11.40 8.68
N ILE A 103 -7.55 11.68 8.69
CA ILE A 103 -6.82 12.05 9.91
C ILE A 103 -7.37 13.37 10.46
N LYS A 104 -7.49 14.41 9.62
CA LYS A 104 -8.04 15.71 10.03
C LYS A 104 -9.46 15.57 10.58
N ASP A 105 -10.31 14.81 9.90
CA ASP A 105 -11.69 14.57 10.32
C ASP A 105 -11.75 13.88 11.71
N LEU A 106 -10.89 12.88 11.96
CA LEU A 106 -10.80 12.19 13.25
C LEU A 106 -10.20 13.05 14.36
N GLN A 107 -9.28 13.95 14.04
CA GLN A 107 -8.71 14.91 15.00
C GLN A 107 -9.74 15.95 15.43
N CYS A 108 -10.56 16.44 14.49
CA CYS A 108 -11.64 17.40 14.78
C CYS A 108 -12.82 16.73 15.48
N ASN A 109 -13.22 15.53 15.03
CA ASN A 109 -14.40 14.82 15.52
C ASN A 109 -14.05 13.35 15.84
N PRO A 110 -13.50 13.06 17.02
CA PRO A 110 -13.17 11.70 17.41
C PRO A 110 -14.42 10.81 17.49
N VAL A 111 -14.43 9.71 16.73
CA VAL A 111 -15.54 8.73 16.73
C VAL A 111 -15.16 7.49 17.53
N GLY A 112 -15.42 7.54 18.83
CA GLY A 112 -15.21 6.44 19.77
C GLY A 112 -13.77 6.24 20.22
N THR A 113 -13.54 5.23 21.06
CA THR A 113 -12.30 4.96 21.82
C THR A 113 -11.11 4.46 21.00
N MET A 114 -11.22 4.46 19.67
CA MET A 114 -10.25 3.89 18.73
C MET A 114 -9.78 4.90 17.67
N SER A 115 -10.19 6.16 17.79
CA SER A 115 -9.88 7.22 16.81
C SER A 115 -8.38 7.46 16.70
N ASP A 116 -7.69 7.45 17.85
CA ASP A 116 -6.24 7.52 17.96
C ASP A 116 -5.53 6.43 17.13
N LEU A 117 -5.93 5.17 17.30
CA LEU A 117 -5.33 4.05 16.58
C LEU A 117 -5.64 4.10 15.07
N ARG A 118 -6.79 4.65 14.67
CA ARG A 118 -7.11 4.88 13.26
C ARG A 118 -6.20 5.94 12.65
N ILE A 119 -5.96 7.04 13.36
CA ILE A 119 -4.99 8.07 12.97
C ILE A 119 -3.59 7.44 12.81
N GLU A 120 -3.10 6.73 13.83
CA GLU A 120 -1.80 6.03 13.77
C GLU A 120 -1.68 5.11 12.54
N ARG A 121 -2.75 4.37 12.22
CA ARG A 121 -2.77 3.50 11.04
C ARG A 121 -2.64 4.32 9.75
N TYR A 122 -3.39 5.41 9.62
CA TYR A 122 -3.38 6.23 8.41
C TYR A 122 -2.02 6.91 8.22
N GLU A 123 -1.45 7.46 9.28
CA GLU A 123 -0.11 8.08 9.26
C GLU A 123 0.95 7.07 8.83
N ALA A 124 1.02 5.91 9.49
CA ALA A 124 1.96 4.85 9.13
C ALA A 124 1.76 4.34 7.69
N SER A 125 0.52 4.35 7.20
CA SER A 125 0.21 3.98 5.82
C SER A 125 0.71 5.01 4.82
N ILE A 126 0.58 6.30 5.13
CA ILE A 126 1.11 7.39 4.31
C ILE A 126 2.65 7.30 4.26
N GLU A 127 3.31 7.10 5.39
CA GLU A 127 4.78 6.97 5.44
C GLU A 127 5.31 5.83 4.58
N ILE A 128 4.68 4.65 4.66
CA ILE A 128 5.08 3.49 3.85
C ILE A 128 4.83 3.77 2.37
N ARG A 129 3.68 4.36 2.02
CA ARG A 129 3.41 4.73 0.62
C ARG A 129 4.39 5.76 0.09
N LYS A 130 4.77 6.77 0.88
CA LYS A 130 5.78 7.77 0.49
C LYS A 130 7.11 7.10 0.12
N LYS A 131 7.58 6.16 0.94
CA LYS A 131 8.81 5.38 0.64
C LYS A 131 8.66 4.56 -0.64
N VAL A 132 7.55 3.87 -0.79
CA VAL A 132 7.26 3.05 -1.98
C VAL A 132 7.14 3.91 -3.24
N ILE A 133 6.52 5.09 -3.16
CA ILE A 133 6.46 6.06 -4.27
C ILE A 133 7.88 6.45 -4.69
N THR A 134 8.77 6.81 -3.75
CA THR A 134 10.16 7.15 -4.07
C THR A 134 10.88 6.00 -4.79
N ASP A 135 10.66 4.75 -4.34
CA ASP A 135 11.24 3.58 -5.00
C ASP A 135 10.69 3.39 -6.43
N ILE A 136 9.38 3.58 -6.63
CA ILE A 136 8.74 3.48 -7.95
C ILE A 136 9.20 4.62 -8.88
N GLU A 137 9.33 5.85 -8.36
CA GLU A 137 9.83 7.01 -9.12
C GLU A 137 11.26 6.75 -9.62
N LYS A 138 12.12 6.17 -8.78
CA LYS A 138 13.47 5.77 -9.17
C LYS A 138 13.46 4.69 -10.26
N GLU A 139 12.63 3.66 -10.11
CA GLU A 139 12.51 2.59 -11.12
C GLU A 139 11.99 3.12 -12.45
N ARG A 140 11.02 4.01 -12.43
CA ARG A 140 10.49 4.68 -13.62
C ARG A 140 11.60 5.41 -14.39
N LEU A 141 12.44 6.18 -13.70
CA LEU A 141 13.57 6.87 -14.34
C LEU A 141 14.52 5.88 -15.01
N GLN A 142 14.87 4.79 -14.32
CA GLN A 142 15.72 3.74 -14.89
C GLN A 142 15.12 3.07 -16.13
N LEU A 143 13.78 2.93 -16.19
CA LEU A 143 13.09 2.37 -17.36
C LEU A 143 13.11 3.35 -18.55
N VAL A 144 12.98 4.64 -18.29
CA VAL A 144 13.09 5.70 -19.30
C VAL A 144 14.51 5.74 -19.86
N ASP A 145 15.53 5.65 -19.00
CA ASP A 145 16.93 5.63 -19.43
C ASP A 145 17.21 4.41 -20.31
N LYS A 146 16.79 3.22 -19.87
CA LYS A 146 16.94 1.96 -20.64
C LYS A 146 16.20 1.96 -21.97
N LYS A 147 15.07 2.67 -22.09
CA LYS A 147 14.36 2.84 -23.36
C LYS A 147 15.22 3.58 -24.40
N ASN A 148 16.15 4.43 -23.95
CA ASN A 148 16.94 5.33 -24.79
C ASN A 148 18.38 4.85 -25.02
N GLU A 149 18.81 3.72 -24.43
CA GLU A 149 20.14 3.16 -24.64
C GLU A 149 20.21 2.45 -26.02
N PRO A 150 21.18 2.80 -26.89
CA PRO A 150 21.46 2.07 -28.12
C PRO A 150 22.22 0.77 -27.79
N ASP A 151 21.73 -0.34 -28.32
CA ASP A 151 22.00 -1.72 -27.90
C ASP A 151 23.45 -2.22 -28.10
N GLU A 152 23.97 -2.95 -27.10
CA GLU A 152 24.95 -4.04 -27.29
C GLU A 152 24.53 -5.36 -26.60
N LEU A 153 23.29 -5.50 -26.06
CA LEU A 153 22.95 -6.69 -25.25
C LEU A 153 21.72 -7.45 -25.75
N GLU A 154 21.93 -8.74 -26.02
CA GLU A 154 20.86 -9.75 -26.12
C GLU A 154 19.99 -9.71 -24.85
N TYR A 155 18.75 -9.24 -24.97
CA TYR A 155 17.82 -9.14 -23.84
C TYR A 155 17.16 -10.48 -23.54
N VAL A 156 17.82 -11.28 -22.69
CA VAL A 156 17.29 -12.56 -22.18
C VAL A 156 16.16 -12.33 -21.17
N LEU A 157 15.09 -13.14 -21.27
CA LEU A 157 13.77 -13.03 -20.60
C LEU A 157 13.75 -13.11 -19.07
#